data_AF-A4EE44-F1
#
_entry.id   AF-A4EE44-F1
#
_cell.length_a   1.000
_cell.length_b   1.000
_cell.length_c   1.000
_cell.angle_alpha   90.00
_cell.angle_beta   90.00
_cell.angle_gamma   90.00
#
_symmetry.space_group_name_H-M   'P 1'
#
loop_
_entity.id
_entity.type
_entity.pdbx_description
1 polymer ?
#
loop_
_entity_poly.entity_id
_entity_poly.type
_entity_poly.pdbx_seq_one_letter_code
_entity_poly.pdbx_strand_id
1 'polypeptide(L)' 'MTNRQVLMLIAAFVILTLGSFIWFIATWDADKEQLIGYAPALIEGATV' A
#
# COMPACT_ATOMS: atom_id res chain seq x y z
N MET A 1 15.08 13.55 29.85
CA MET A 1 13.73 13.21 29.39
C MET A 1 12.99 12.50 30.51
N THR A 2 11.74 12.85 30.76
CA THR A 2 10.91 12.17 31.78
C THR A 2 10.19 10.97 31.16
N ASN A 3 9.85 9.94 31.94
CA ASN A 3 9.14 8.74 31.47
C ASN A 3 7.84 9.10 30.72
N ARG A 4 7.15 10.16 31.14
CA ARG A 4 5.97 10.72 30.45
C ARG A 4 6.26 11.15 29.02
N GLN A 5 7.38 11.82 28.77
CA GLN A 5 7.75 12.26 27.41
C GLN A 5 8.03 11.07 26.51
N VAL A 6 8.68 10.03 27.03
CA VAL A 6 8.96 8.78 26.29
C VAL A 6 7.65 8.06 25.95
N LEU A 7 6.72 7.94 26.90
CA LEU A 7 5.41 7.33 26.66
C LEU A 7 4.60 8.10 25.60
N MET A 8 4.65 9.43 25.60
CA MET A 8 4.00 10.25 24.56
C MET A 8 4.63 10.06 23.19
N LEU A 9 5.97 9.94 23.11
CA LEU A 9 6.69 9.66 21.87
C LEU A 9 6.32 8.30 21.30
N ILE A 10 6.25 7.27 22.14
CA ILE A 10 5.81 5.92 21.73
C ILE A 10 4.35 5.95 21.29
N ALA A 11 3.46 6.61 22.03
CA ALA A 11 2.05 6.73 21.65
C ALA A 11 1.88 7.46 20.31
N ALA A 12 2.59 8.56 20.10
CA ALA A 12 2.58 9.29 18.83
C ALA A 12 3.10 8.42 17.68
N PHE A 13 4.20 7.70 17.88
CA PHE A 13 4.73 6.76 16.90
C PHE A 13 3.71 5.68 16.54
N VAL A 14 3.08 5.05 17.52
CA VAL A 14 2.07 4.00 17.31
C VAL A 14 0.85 4.55 16.56
N ILE A 15 0.32 5.71 16.96
CA ILE A 15 -0.85 6.34 16.30
C ILE A 15 -0.51 6.70 14.85
N LEU A 16 0.66 7.27 14.59
CA LEU A 16 1.08 7.61 13.23
C LEU A 16 1.26 6.35 12.37
N THR A 17 1.87 5.30 12.92
CA THR A 17 2.15 4.07 12.17
C THR A 17 0.87 3.30 11.87
N LEU A 18 0.04 3.03 12.88
CA LEU A 18 -1.24 2.34 12.68
C LEU A 18 -2.24 3.21 11.91
N GLY A 19 -2.31 4.51 12.20
CA GLY A 19 -3.19 5.44 11.49
C GLY A 19 -2.85 5.50 10.00
N SER A 20 -1.57 5.65 9.66
CA SER A 20 -1.10 5.63 8.27
C SER A 20 -1.37 4.29 7.60
N PHE A 21 -1.17 3.17 8.31
CA PHE A 21 -1.39 1.84 7.75
C PHE A 21 -2.88 1.57 7.47
N ILE A 22 -3.76 1.90 8.43
CA ILE A 22 -5.22 1.77 8.26
C ILE A 22 -5.69 2.68 7.13
N TRP A 23 -5.21 3.92 7.08
CA TRP A 23 -5.52 4.84 5.98
C TRP A 23 -5.10 4.27 4.63
N PHE A 24 -3.88 3.72 4.52
CA PHE A 24 -3.37 3.09 3.31
C PHE A 24 -4.28 1.97 2.80
N ILE A 25 -4.73 1.08 3.69
CA ILE A 25 -5.65 -0.01 3.34
C ILE A 25 -7.04 0.54 2.98
N ALA A 26 -7.55 1.52 3.72
CA ALA A 26 -8.86 2.10 3.46
C ALA A 26 -8.93 2.88 2.14
N THR A 27 -7.83 3.54 1.75
CA THR A 27 -7.72 4.25 0.47
C THR A 27 -7.27 3.34 -0.68
N TRP A 28 -6.92 2.09 -0.39
CA TRP A 28 -6.47 1.15 -1.40
C TRP A 28 -7.62 0.82 -2.36
N ASP A 29 -7.38 1.02 -3.65
CA ASP A 29 -8.33 0.76 -4.73
C ASP A 29 -7.75 -0.34 -5.63
N ALA A 30 -8.22 -1.57 -5.43
CA ALA A 30 -7.76 -2.75 -6.16
C ALA A 30 -8.15 -2.75 -7.64
N ASP A 31 -9.20 -2.00 -8.02
CA ASP A 31 -9.66 -1.90 -9.42
C ASP A 31 -8.72 -1.02 -10.27
N LYS A 32 -7.89 -0.18 -9.62
CA LYS A 32 -6.85 0.62 -10.31
C LYS A 32 -5.57 -0.16 -10.60
N GLU A 33 -5.42 -1.36 -10.04
CA GLU A 33 -4.33 -2.26 -10.42
C GLU A 33 -4.70 -2.94 -11.74
N GLN A 34 -4.29 -2.33 -12.87
CA GLN A 34 -4.31 -3.02 -14.16
C GLN A 34 -3.73 -4.43 -13.97
N LEU A 35 -4.52 -5.45 -14.34
CA LEU A 35 -4.09 -6.84 -14.38
C LEU A 35 -2.75 -6.94 -15.12
N ILE A 36 -1.65 -7.01 -14.37
CA ILE A 36 -0.30 -7.26 -14.89
C ILE A 36 -0.28 -8.74 -15.31
N GLY A 37 -0.95 -9.03 -16.42
CA GLY A 37 -1.28 -10.40 -16.81
C GLY A 37 -2.10 -10.56 -18.09
N TYR A 38 -2.57 -9.47 -18.71
CA TYR A 38 -3.14 -9.54 -20.06
C TYR A 38 -2.19 -8.90 -21.09
N ALA A 39 -1.03 -9.52 -21.28
CA ALA A 39 -0.39 -9.45 -22.59
C ALA A 39 -1.15 -10.46 -23.47
N PRO A 40 -2.02 -10.05 -24.40
CA PRO A 40 -2.47 -10.97 -25.42
C PRO A 40 -1.19 -11.43 -26.12
N ALA A 41 -0.90 -12.72 -26.02
CA ALA A 41 0.19 -13.33 -26.74
C ALA A 41 0.07 -12.86 -28.19
N LEU A 42 1.05 -12.09 -28.66
CA LEU A 42 1.17 -11.65 -30.04
C LEU A 42 1.47 -12.88 -30.92
N ILE A 43 0.49 -13.77 -31.05
CA ILE A 43 0.36 -14.73 -32.14
C ILE A 43 -0.13 -13.92 -33.35
N GLU A 44 0.65 -12.92 -33.77
CA GLU A 44 0.41 -12.14 -34.99
C GLU A 44 1.60 -12.27 -35.97
N GLY A 45 2.57 -13.13 -35.66
CA GLY A 45 3.74 -13.40 -36.52
C GLY A 45 3.74 -14.77 -37.21
N ALA A 46 2.68 -15.58 -37.07
CA ALA A 46 2.68 -16.98 -37.53
C ALA A 46 1.77 -17.28 -38.74
N THR A 47 1.20 -16.27 -39.40
CA THR A 47 0.40 -16.47 -40.62
C THR A 47 0.43 -15.25 -41.55
N VAL A 48 1.53 -15.00 -42.28
CA VAL A 48 1.51 -14.54 -43.69
C VAL A 48 2.82 -14.96 -44.36
#